data_AF-A0A969AYB7-F1
#
_entry.id   AF-A0A969AYB7-F1
#
_cell.length_a   1.000
_cell.length_b   1.000
_cell.length_c   1.000
_cell.angle_alpha   90.00
_cell.angle_beta   90.00
_cell.angle_gamma   90.00
#
_symmetry.space_group_name_H-M   'P 1'
#
loop_
_entity.id
_entity.type
_entity.pdbx_description
1 polymer ?
#
loop_
_entity_poly.entity_id
_entity_poly.type
_entity_poly.pdbx_seq_one_letter_code
_entity_poly.pdbx_strand_id
1 'polypeptide(L)'
;MIKYLKINMKTLLRRIVKLTFFLFCISLFSCSKDSDADITLDVDQSTLTFQPGVETRSFEITTSAEWNITSAELSHSFGGSFAETDWFRISPVYGKGNATITITTKEDSKKNNIELRIEYGTQVMTVTLIQN
;
A
#
# COMPACT_ATOMS: atom_id res chain seq x y z
N MET A 1 33.08 -50.19 44.95
CA MET A 1 31.61 -50.18 45.05
C MET A 1 31.08 -49.01 44.23
N ILE A 2 30.71 -49.23 42.97
CA ILE A 2 30.25 -48.15 42.05
C ILE A 2 28.77 -48.42 41.73
N LYS A 3 27.87 -47.55 42.21
CA LYS A 3 26.44 -47.62 41.91
C LYS A 3 26.22 -47.15 40.47
N TYR A 4 25.84 -48.05 39.58
CA TYR A 4 25.34 -47.69 38.26
C TYR A 4 23.97 -47.04 38.40
N LEU A 5 23.90 -45.75 38.06
CA LEU A 5 22.67 -45.00 37.93
C LEU A 5 21.89 -45.59 36.73
N LYS A 6 20.86 -46.38 37.01
CA LYS A 6 19.97 -46.95 35.98
C LYS A 6 19.09 -45.84 35.41
N ILE A 7 19.62 -45.08 34.46
CA ILE A 7 18.87 -44.04 33.75
C ILE A 7 17.80 -44.73 32.90
N ASN A 8 16.54 -44.41 33.18
CA ASN A 8 15.40 -45.00 32.50
C ASN A 8 15.31 -44.45 31.07
N MET A 9 15.57 -45.33 30.09
CA MET A 9 15.62 -45.02 28.65
C MET A 9 14.34 -44.34 28.13
N LYS A 10 13.18 -44.63 28.73
CA LYS A 10 11.90 -43.98 28.39
C LYS A 10 11.90 -42.49 28.75
N THR A 11 12.60 -42.12 29.81
CA THR A 11 12.70 -40.74 30.29
C THR A 11 13.71 -39.93 29.47
N LEU A 12 14.76 -40.58 28.96
CA LEU A 12 15.75 -39.96 28.07
C LEU A 12 15.15 -39.70 26.67
N LEU A 13 14.43 -40.68 26.12
CA LEU A 13 13.73 -40.57 24.84
C LEU A 13 12.69 -39.44 24.85
N ARG A 14 11.94 -39.31 25.95
CA ARG A 14 10.93 -38.25 26.13
C ARG A 14 11.52 -36.84 26.23
N ARG A 15 12.80 -36.69 26.63
CA ARG A 15 13.51 -35.41 26.66
C ARG A 15 14.05 -35.01 25.28
N ILE A 16 14.54 -35.99 24.51
CA ILE A 16 15.06 -35.77 23.15
C ILE A 16 13.93 -35.42 22.16
N VAL A 17 12.76 -36.03 22.29
CA VAL A 17 11.55 -35.70 21.49
C VAL A 17 11.08 -34.26 21.76
N LYS A 18 11.17 -33.78 23.00
CA LYS A 18 10.82 -32.38 23.33
C LYS A 18 11.84 -31.37 22.78
N LEU A 19 13.12 -31.72 22.78
CA LEU A 19 14.19 -30.84 22.28
C LEU A 19 14.15 -30.70 20.75
N THR A 20 13.85 -31.79 20.04
CA THR A 20 13.72 -31.81 18.58
C THR A 20 12.46 -31.09 18.08
N PHE A 21 11.35 -31.19 18.81
CA PHE A 21 10.14 -30.40 18.53
C PHE A 21 10.37 -28.89 18.71
N PHE A 22 11.15 -28.48 19.72
CA PHE A 22 11.47 -27.07 19.96
C PHE A 22 12.41 -26.47 18.90
N LEU A 23 13.33 -27.27 18.35
CA LEU A 23 14.26 -26.86 17.28
C LEU A 23 13.59 -26.72 15.90
N PHE A 24 12.51 -27.46 15.64
CA PHE A 24 11.76 -27.34 14.38
C PHE A 24 11.01 -26.00 14.28
N CYS A 25 10.50 -25.46 15.39
CA CYS A 25 9.74 -24.20 15.41
C CYS A 25 10.57 -22.95 15.08
N ILE A 26 11.90 -22.99 15.23
CA ILE A 26 12.77 -21.82 15.00
C ILE A 26 12.98 -21.57 13.49
N SER A 27 12.72 -22.58 12.66
CA SER A 27 12.93 -22.49 11.20
C SER A 27 11.84 -21.71 10.44
N LEU A 28 10.69 -21.42 11.06
CA LEU A 28 9.58 -20.67 10.42
C LEU A 28 9.60 -19.16 10.69
N PHE A 29 10.58 -18.66 11.45
CA PHE A 29 10.75 -17.23 11.73
C PHE A 29 11.84 -16.55 10.88
N SER A 30 12.31 -17.20 9.82
CA SER A 30 13.09 -16.49 8.78
C SER A 30 12.11 -15.84 7.80
N CYS A 31 11.39 -14.84 8.29
CA CYS A 31 10.75 -13.86 7.42
C CYS A 31 11.90 -12.99 6.89
N SER A 32 12.43 -13.34 5.71
CA SER A 32 13.34 -12.45 5.00
C SER A 32 12.53 -11.22 4.61
N LYS A 33 12.78 -10.11 5.31
CA LYS A 33 12.44 -8.80 4.73
C LYS A 33 13.34 -8.67 3.51
N ASP A 34 12.77 -8.94 2.34
CA ASP A 34 13.35 -8.52 1.09
C ASP A 34 13.54 -7.00 1.20
N SER A 35 14.79 -6.56 1.16
CA SER A 35 15.11 -5.15 1.05
C SER A 35 14.74 -4.75 -0.37
N ASP A 36 13.49 -4.30 -0.54
CA ASP A 36 13.07 -3.54 -1.71
C ASP A 36 14.15 -2.49 -1.98
N ALA A 37 14.86 -2.63 -3.10
CA ALA A 37 15.85 -1.65 -3.54
C ALA A 37 15.17 -0.28 -3.51
N ASP A 38 15.69 0.65 -2.70
CA ASP A 38 15.11 1.95 -2.32
C ASP A 38 14.02 2.44 -3.29
N ILE A 39 12.79 1.92 -3.13
CA ILE A 39 11.71 2.20 -4.07
C ILE A 39 11.25 3.61 -3.76
N THR A 40 11.27 4.48 -4.76
CA THR A 40 10.78 5.86 -4.63
C THR A 40 9.37 5.96 -5.19
N LEU A 41 8.53 6.71 -4.50
CA LEU A 41 7.24 7.18 -4.98
C LEU A 41 7.38 8.67 -5.29
N ASP A 42 7.05 9.09 -6.52
CA ASP A 42 7.09 10.48 -6.93
C ASP A 42 5.86 10.87 -7.75
N VAL A 43 5.52 12.17 -7.72
CA VAL A 43 4.46 12.77 -8.54
C VAL A 43 5.02 13.99 -9.26
N ASP A 44 4.73 14.13 -10.56
CA ASP A 44 5.26 15.24 -11.36
C ASP A 44 4.63 16.61 -11.01
N GLN A 45 3.45 16.60 -10.38
CA GLN A 45 2.69 17.77 -10.01
C GLN A 45 2.04 17.59 -8.64
N SER A 46 2.35 18.51 -7.71
CA SER A 46 1.68 18.55 -6.40
C SER A 46 0.37 19.33 -6.40
N THR A 47 0.03 20.00 -7.51
CA THR A 47 -1.20 20.82 -7.61
C THR A 47 -1.76 20.83 -9.02
N LEU A 48 -3.06 20.61 -9.14
CA LEU A 48 -3.83 20.78 -10.37
C LEU A 48 -4.92 21.83 -10.18
N THR A 49 -4.99 22.80 -11.08
CA THR A 49 -6.01 23.85 -11.06
C THR A 49 -6.97 23.68 -12.23
N PHE A 50 -8.27 23.66 -11.95
CA PHE A 50 -9.36 23.51 -12.90
C PHE A 50 -10.19 24.80 -12.99
N GLN A 51 -10.74 25.06 -14.16
CA GLN A 51 -11.77 26.05 -14.39
C GLN A 51 -13.14 25.50 -13.93
N PRO A 52 -14.12 26.39 -13.70
CA PRO A 52 -15.50 25.98 -13.52
C PRO A 52 -16.01 25.12 -14.68
N GLY A 53 -16.75 24.06 -14.37
CA GLY A 53 -17.33 23.13 -15.34
C GLY A 53 -16.46 21.93 -15.68
N VAL A 54 -16.75 21.28 -16.81
CA VAL A 54 -16.04 20.06 -17.25
C VAL A 54 -14.66 20.42 -17.80
N GLU A 55 -13.63 19.95 -17.13
CA GLU A 55 -12.25 20.01 -17.58
C GLU A 55 -11.54 18.72 -17.18
N THR A 56 -10.67 18.23 -18.07
CA THR A 56 -9.84 17.06 -17.82
C THR A 56 -8.39 17.48 -17.67
N ARG A 57 -7.73 17.02 -16.61
CA ARG A 57 -6.29 17.16 -16.40
C ARG A 57 -5.69 15.87 -15.87
N SER A 58 -4.37 15.80 -15.92
CA SER A 58 -3.64 14.63 -15.47
C SER A 58 -2.35 15.00 -14.75
N PHE A 59 -1.88 14.08 -13.92
CA PHE A 59 -0.53 14.07 -13.34
C PHE A 59 0.05 12.66 -13.49
N GLU A 60 1.36 12.53 -13.35
CA GLU A 60 2.09 11.27 -13.47
C GLU A 60 2.59 10.80 -12.10
N ILE A 61 2.43 9.50 -11.85
CA ILE A 61 3.08 8.79 -10.75
C ILE A 61 4.30 8.07 -11.34
N THR A 62 5.46 8.26 -10.72
CA THR A 62 6.68 7.51 -11.05
C THR A 62 7.06 6.63 -9.87
N THR A 63 7.02 5.31 -10.06
CA THR A 63 7.44 4.31 -9.09
C THR A 63 7.55 2.93 -9.75
N SER A 64 8.27 1.99 -9.14
CA SER A 64 8.24 0.57 -9.51
C SER A 64 7.26 -0.26 -8.68
N ALA A 65 6.65 0.34 -7.65
CA ALA A 65 5.78 -0.35 -6.69
C ALA A 65 4.28 -0.24 -7.00
N GLU A 66 3.49 -0.96 -6.19
CA GLU A 66 2.05 -0.79 -6.09
C GLU A 66 1.71 0.48 -5.32
N TRP A 67 0.64 1.16 -5.74
CA TRP A 67 0.19 2.41 -5.15
C TRP A 67 -1.34 2.47 -5.12
N ASN A 68 -1.88 3.28 -4.21
CA ASN A 68 -3.28 3.64 -4.16
C ASN A 68 -3.45 5.16 -4.00
N ILE A 69 -4.63 5.67 -4.38
CA ILE A 69 -5.02 7.06 -4.19
C ILE A 69 -6.21 7.09 -3.24
N THR A 70 -6.10 7.86 -2.17
CA THR A 70 -7.15 8.02 -1.16
C THR A 70 -7.45 9.49 -0.90
N SER A 71 -8.66 9.76 -0.43
CA SER A 71 -9.09 11.05 0.11
C SER A 71 -10.38 10.86 0.90
N ALA A 72 -10.72 11.79 1.77
CA ALA A 72 -11.90 11.67 2.66
C ALA A 72 -13.23 11.59 1.88
N GLU A 73 -13.30 12.21 0.70
CA GLU A 73 -14.53 12.31 -0.10
C GLU A 73 -14.58 11.32 -1.27
N LEU A 74 -13.50 10.57 -1.51
CA LEU A 74 -13.44 9.63 -2.64
C LEU A 74 -14.33 8.41 -2.38
N SER A 75 -15.34 8.26 -3.22
CA SER A 75 -16.21 7.08 -3.26
C SER A 75 -15.75 6.15 -4.38
N HIS A 76 -15.28 4.96 -4.01
CA HIS A 76 -14.87 3.95 -4.97
C HIS A 76 -16.07 3.35 -5.70
N SER A 77 -15.97 3.23 -7.02
CA SER A 77 -16.97 2.50 -7.79
C SER A 77 -16.77 0.99 -7.64
N PHE A 78 -17.86 0.25 -7.50
CA PHE A 78 -17.81 -1.21 -7.37
C PHE A 78 -17.25 -1.84 -8.65
N GLY A 79 -16.10 -2.51 -8.55
CA GLY A 79 -15.46 -3.22 -9.67
C GLY A 79 -14.69 -2.35 -10.66
N GLY A 80 -14.49 -1.06 -10.35
CA GLY A 80 -13.72 -0.14 -11.20
C GLY A 80 -12.33 0.22 -10.63
N SER A 81 -11.42 0.65 -11.51
CA SER A 81 -10.17 1.33 -11.12
C SER A 81 -10.36 2.85 -11.02
N PHE A 82 -11.57 3.31 -10.72
CA PHE A 82 -11.90 4.73 -10.63
C PHE A 82 -12.70 5.02 -9.35
N ALA A 83 -12.60 6.26 -8.90
CA ALA A 83 -13.42 6.80 -7.83
C ALA A 83 -13.99 8.16 -8.25
N GLU A 84 -15.01 8.60 -7.53
CA GLU A 84 -15.68 9.87 -7.78
C GLU A 84 -15.96 10.60 -6.48
N THR A 85 -16.07 11.92 -6.60
CA THR A 85 -16.70 12.80 -5.60
C THR A 85 -17.92 13.45 -6.24
N ASP A 86 -18.56 14.37 -5.53
CA ASP A 86 -19.65 15.18 -6.09
C ASP A 86 -19.18 16.11 -7.23
N TRP A 87 -17.87 16.35 -7.38
CA TRP A 87 -17.35 17.35 -8.32
C TRP A 87 -16.31 16.85 -9.33
N PHE A 88 -15.75 15.65 -9.16
CA PHE A 88 -14.86 15.05 -10.17
C PHE A 88 -14.91 13.52 -10.20
N ARG A 89 -14.35 12.96 -11.27
CA ARG A 89 -14.01 11.55 -11.43
C ARG A 89 -12.51 11.41 -11.62
N ILE A 90 -11.90 10.40 -10.99
CA ILE A 90 -10.47 10.11 -11.06
C ILE A 90 -10.21 8.66 -11.46
N SER A 91 -9.22 8.42 -12.33
CA SER A 91 -8.78 7.08 -12.72
C SER A 91 -7.34 7.09 -13.28
N PRO A 92 -6.50 6.09 -12.97
CA PRO A 92 -6.73 5.03 -11.99
C PRO A 92 -6.64 5.53 -10.53
N VAL A 93 -7.24 4.81 -9.58
CA VAL A 93 -7.08 5.07 -8.12
C VAL A 93 -6.25 4.01 -7.38
N TYR A 94 -5.77 3.00 -8.12
CA TYR A 94 -4.76 2.06 -7.68
C TYR A 94 -4.04 1.51 -8.91
N GLY A 95 -2.82 1.05 -8.73
CA GLY A 95 -2.03 0.47 -9.82
C GLY A 95 -0.66 0.00 -9.36
N LYS A 96 0.18 -0.36 -10.33
CA LYS A 96 1.56 -0.77 -10.12
C LYS A 96 2.44 -0.19 -11.21
N GLY A 97 3.61 0.29 -10.82
CA GLY A 97 4.53 0.96 -11.73
C GLY A 97 4.10 2.39 -12.06
N ASN A 98 4.75 2.98 -13.04
CA ASN A 98 4.42 4.32 -13.52
C ASN A 98 2.98 4.37 -14.07
N ALA A 99 2.31 5.49 -13.86
CA ALA A 99 0.96 5.68 -14.37
C ALA A 99 0.60 7.15 -14.58
N THR A 100 -0.23 7.42 -15.58
CA THR A 100 -0.91 8.70 -15.76
C THR A 100 -2.27 8.65 -15.07
N ILE A 101 -2.48 9.56 -14.13
CA ILE A 101 -3.74 9.70 -13.40
C ILE A 101 -4.56 10.79 -14.07
N THR A 102 -5.76 10.46 -14.51
CA THR A 102 -6.67 11.40 -15.17
C THR A 102 -7.82 11.79 -14.24
N ILE A 103 -8.08 13.09 -14.15
CA ILE A 103 -9.14 13.70 -13.37
C ILE A 103 -10.03 14.50 -14.30
N THR A 104 -11.35 14.30 -14.22
CA THR A 104 -12.34 15.07 -14.98
C THR A 104 -13.35 15.69 -14.03
N THR A 105 -13.46 17.01 -14.02
CA THR A 105 -14.44 17.76 -13.23
C THR A 105 -15.84 17.69 -13.87
N LYS A 106 -16.88 17.97 -13.09
CA LYS A 106 -18.30 17.86 -13.50
C LYS A 106 -18.85 19.23 -13.96
N GLU A 107 -19.91 19.24 -14.76
CA GLU A 107 -20.41 20.43 -15.48
C GLU A 107 -20.80 21.61 -14.58
N ASP A 108 -21.36 21.34 -13.39
CA ASP A 108 -21.79 22.38 -12.46
C ASP A 108 -20.80 22.66 -11.31
N SER A 109 -19.61 22.04 -11.36
CA SER A 109 -18.65 22.16 -10.26
C SER A 109 -17.80 23.42 -10.35
N LYS A 110 -17.56 24.05 -9.20
CA LYS A 110 -16.75 25.27 -9.02
C LYS A 110 -16.39 25.46 -7.55
N LYS A 111 -15.32 26.22 -7.29
CA LYS A 111 -14.86 26.57 -5.92
C LYS A 111 -14.63 25.36 -5.01
N ASN A 112 -14.05 24.30 -5.56
CA ASN A 112 -13.75 23.07 -4.83
C ASN A 112 -12.25 22.99 -4.51
N ASN A 113 -11.92 22.30 -3.43
CA ASN A 113 -10.55 21.97 -3.08
C ASN A 113 -10.52 20.61 -2.39
N ILE A 114 -9.61 19.73 -2.81
CA ILE A 114 -9.37 18.45 -2.13
C ILE A 114 -7.89 18.08 -2.19
N GLU A 115 -7.43 17.38 -1.17
CA GLU A 115 -6.12 16.72 -1.18
C GLU A 115 -6.28 15.23 -1.50
N LEU A 116 -5.53 14.78 -2.51
CA LEU A 116 -5.34 13.37 -2.81
C LEU A 116 -4.07 12.89 -2.14
N ARG A 117 -4.13 11.73 -1.50
CA ARG A 117 -2.97 11.04 -0.92
C ARG A 117 -2.63 9.84 -1.79
N ILE A 118 -1.44 9.85 -2.35
CA ILE A 118 -0.87 8.73 -3.11
C ILE A 118 0.03 7.97 -2.15
N GLU A 119 -0.28 6.71 -1.88
CA GLU A 119 0.39 5.95 -0.83
C GLU A 119 1.07 4.70 -1.39
N TYR A 120 2.32 4.48 -0.94
CA TYR A 120 3.07 3.24 -1.11
C TYR A 120 3.86 2.96 0.17
N GLY A 121 3.55 1.87 0.87
CA GLY A 121 4.22 1.53 2.13
C GLY A 121 4.07 2.65 3.17
N THR A 122 5.19 3.28 3.54
CA THR A 122 5.22 4.46 4.43
C THR A 122 5.38 5.79 3.69
N GLN A 123 5.56 5.76 2.37
CA GLN A 123 5.67 6.96 1.54
C GLN A 123 4.27 7.47 1.21
N VAL A 124 4.09 8.78 1.36
CA VAL A 124 2.85 9.49 1.01
C VAL A 124 3.24 10.73 0.22
N MET A 125 2.69 10.85 -0.98
CA MET A 125 2.72 12.07 -1.77
C MET A 125 1.33 12.70 -1.79
N THR A 126 1.28 14.03 -1.83
CA THR A 126 0.02 14.78 -1.84
C THR A 126 -0.12 15.55 -3.15
N VAL A 127 -1.30 15.43 -3.76
CA VAL A 127 -1.70 16.26 -4.91
C VAL A 127 -2.95 17.03 -4.54
N THR A 128 -2.86 18.35 -4.54
CA THR A 128 -3.99 19.25 -4.27
C THR A 128 -4.73 19.55 -5.57
N LEU A 129 -6.05 19.31 -5.59
CA LEU A 129 -6.90 19.73 -6.69
C LEU A 129 -7.66 20.98 -6.30
N ILE A 130 -7.56 22.03 -7.11
CA ILE A 130 -8.24 23.31 -6.90
C ILE A 130 -9.14 23.56 -8.10
N GLN A 131 -10.43 23.81 -7.88
CA GLN A 131 -11.31 24.32 -8.92
C GLN A 131 -11.75 25.74 -8.57
N ASN A 132 -11.54 26.68 -9.50
CA ASN A 132 -11.87 28.09 -9.30
C ASN A 132 -13.39 28.35 -9.21
#